data_AF-A0A440KFU1-F1
#
_entry.id   AF-A0A440KFU1-F1
#
_cell.length_a   1.000
_cell.length_b   1.000
_cell.length_c   1.000
_cell.angle_alpha   90.00
_cell.angle_beta   90.00
_cell.angle_gamma   90.00
#
_symmetry.space_group_name_H-M   'P 1'
#
loop_
_entity.id
_entity.type
_entity.pdbx_description
1 polymer ?
#
loop_
_entity_poly.entity_id
_entity_poly.type
_entity_poly.pdbx_seq_one_letter_code
_entity_poly.pdbx_strand_id
1 'polypeptide(L)'
;MFDWSNTGSWPFDAPDHIFLGNAIIAFGKGLFGEQWTGRELRANNFVSGPLPDTADEAKYSQQSRASRLLLLHRPDLVPGGLESIEGDTNRPPRIIFTDEQWRAAVDVAAELSKDSAGEVSRAQGARLAVREHAAFGRLPTFAQSDDGEFHQIKRDRWNTPRFERWLTGCKISPADAYGGFTADVRLSLWIFVGKDELSTLASAPGARLPDSDEKTERVLKRGPASIDNLKLPLQEPQGKRKRRSQQQDLVKPYLRELYPDGIPDYSIMTDAELVQAVGKAMEARSKAVPSRETILRAAGRMSLANKAS
;
A
#
# COMPACT_ATOMS: atom_id res chain seq x y z
N MET A 1 5.14 -7.60 -7.58
CA MET A 1 5.35 -6.15 -7.81
C MET A 1 5.26 -5.91 -9.30
N PHE A 2 4.59 -4.85 -9.76
CA PHE A 2 4.48 -4.56 -11.20
C PHE A 2 5.83 -4.08 -11.74
N ASP A 3 6.29 -4.66 -12.84
CA ASP A 3 7.57 -4.32 -13.43
C ASP A 3 7.41 -3.26 -14.52
N TRP A 4 7.68 -2.01 -14.16
CA TRP A 4 7.66 -0.88 -15.08
C TRP A 4 8.77 -0.94 -16.15
N SER A 5 9.77 -1.80 -15.98
CA SER A 5 10.85 -1.93 -16.97
C SER A 5 10.55 -2.91 -18.09
N ASN A 6 9.63 -3.86 -17.86
CA ASN A 6 9.26 -4.90 -18.81
C ASN A 6 7.88 -4.64 -19.44
N THR A 7 7.83 -3.69 -20.37
CA THR A 7 6.58 -3.34 -21.09
C THR A 7 5.99 -4.50 -21.89
N GLY A 8 6.80 -5.50 -22.28
CA GLY A 8 6.31 -6.70 -22.96
C GLY A 8 5.44 -7.61 -22.08
N SER A 9 5.49 -7.43 -20.76
CA SER A 9 4.63 -8.16 -19.81
C SER A 9 3.34 -7.42 -19.45
N TRP A 10 3.14 -6.21 -19.96
CA TRP A 10 1.96 -5.40 -19.67
C TRP A 10 0.74 -5.93 -20.45
N PRO A 11 -0.49 -5.70 -19.96
CA PRO A 11 -1.68 -5.89 -20.76
C PRO A 11 -1.63 -5.10 -22.06
N PHE A 12 -2.19 -5.67 -23.13
CA PHE A 12 -2.37 -4.97 -24.40
C PHE A 12 -3.46 -3.91 -24.27
N ASP A 13 -3.29 -2.80 -24.98
CA ASP A 13 -4.37 -1.84 -25.17
C ASP A 13 -5.49 -2.47 -26.01
N ALA A 14 -6.74 -2.24 -25.64
CA ALA A 14 -7.91 -2.59 -26.43
C ALA A 14 -8.33 -1.40 -27.32
N PRO A 15 -9.20 -1.59 -28.34
CA PRO A 15 -9.54 -0.54 -29.30
C PRO A 15 -9.94 0.80 -28.68
N ASP A 16 -10.74 0.74 -27.60
CA ASP A 16 -11.31 1.91 -26.90
C ASP A 16 -10.76 2.09 -25.47
N HIS A 17 -9.88 1.21 -25.01
CA HIS A 17 -9.37 1.18 -23.64
C HIS A 17 -7.84 1.07 -23.62
N ILE A 18 -7.19 2.05 -23.02
CA ILE A 18 -5.72 2.10 -22.89
C ILE A 18 -5.31 1.65 -21.51
N PHE A 19 -4.34 0.75 -21.43
CA PHE A 19 -3.79 0.28 -20.17
C PHE A 19 -3.24 1.46 -19.34
N LEU A 20 -3.50 1.46 -18.03
CA LEU A 20 -3.14 2.58 -17.14
C LEU A 20 -1.63 2.92 -17.19
N GLY A 21 -0.76 1.94 -17.38
CA GLY A 21 0.68 2.20 -17.56
C GLY A 21 0.99 3.04 -18.80
N ASN A 22 0.33 2.75 -19.92
CA ASN A 22 0.45 3.52 -21.16
C ASN A 22 -0.19 4.91 -21.03
N ALA A 23 -1.31 5.00 -20.30
CA ALA A 23 -1.93 6.28 -19.99
C ALA A 23 -1.00 7.20 -19.18
N ILE A 24 -0.31 6.67 -18.16
CA ILE A 24 0.67 7.43 -17.37
C ILE A 24 1.83 7.91 -18.26
N ILE A 25 2.30 7.08 -19.20
CA ILE A 25 3.31 7.51 -20.19
C ILE A 25 2.77 8.64 -21.07
N ALA A 26 1.54 8.54 -21.56
CA ALA A 26 0.94 9.58 -22.39
C ALA A 26 0.81 10.91 -21.65
N PHE A 27 0.30 10.89 -20.41
CA PHE A 27 0.28 12.08 -19.55
C PHE A 27 1.68 12.62 -19.27
N GLY A 28 2.64 11.77 -18.97
CA GLY A 28 4.03 12.17 -18.75
C GLY A 28 4.63 12.91 -19.95
N LYS A 29 4.45 12.36 -21.15
CA LYS A 29 4.88 13.02 -22.40
C LYS A 29 4.16 14.35 -22.63
N GLY A 30 2.84 14.42 -22.40
CA GLY A 30 2.07 15.66 -22.56
C GLY A 30 2.48 16.75 -21.56
N LEU A 31 2.76 16.38 -20.31
CA LEU A 31 3.11 17.31 -19.24
C LEU A 31 4.55 17.83 -19.32
N PHE A 32 5.50 16.96 -19.68
CA PHE A 32 6.93 17.25 -19.56
C PHE A 32 7.67 17.29 -20.91
N GLY A 33 6.99 16.98 -22.02
CA GLY A 33 7.57 17.05 -23.36
C GLY A 33 8.85 16.23 -23.48
N GLU A 34 9.91 16.87 -23.97
CA GLU A 34 11.24 16.26 -24.16
C GLU A 34 11.92 15.83 -22.84
N GLN A 35 11.51 16.40 -21.70
CA GLN A 35 12.05 15.98 -20.40
C GLN A 35 11.52 14.61 -19.97
N TRP A 36 10.44 14.11 -20.57
CA TRP A 36 9.94 12.76 -20.31
C TRP A 36 10.71 11.73 -21.15
N THR A 37 11.63 11.03 -20.51
CA THR A 37 12.52 10.07 -21.19
C THR A 37 11.96 8.64 -21.24
N GLY A 38 10.90 8.36 -20.49
CA GLY A 38 10.37 7.02 -20.23
C GLY A 38 11.09 6.27 -19.11
N ARG A 39 12.23 6.77 -18.61
CA ARG A 39 12.96 6.17 -17.47
C ARG A 39 12.32 6.49 -16.12
N GLU A 40 11.48 7.53 -16.08
CA GLU A 40 10.76 8.03 -14.91
C GLU A 40 10.02 6.91 -14.15
N LEU A 41 9.40 6.00 -14.88
CA LEU A 41 8.61 4.91 -14.30
C LEU A 41 9.48 3.78 -13.76
N ARG A 42 10.72 3.63 -14.25
CA ARG A 42 11.70 2.67 -13.72
C ARG A 42 12.29 3.17 -12.41
N ALA A 43 12.62 4.46 -12.31
CA ALA A 43 13.17 5.07 -11.10
C ALA A 43 12.25 4.88 -9.88
N ASN A 44 10.94 4.94 -10.09
CA ASN A 44 9.95 4.84 -9.03
C ASN A 44 9.91 3.46 -8.33
N ASN A 45 10.34 2.38 -9.01
CA ASN A 45 10.48 1.07 -8.38
C ASN A 45 11.61 1.01 -7.34
N PHE A 46 12.55 1.96 -7.38
CA PHE A 46 13.73 2.00 -6.53
C PHE A 46 13.73 3.11 -5.49
N VAL A 47 12.90 4.14 -5.64
CA VAL A 47 12.78 5.22 -4.66
C VAL A 47 11.71 4.87 -3.63
N SER A 48 11.97 3.79 -2.89
CA SER A 48 11.60 3.81 -1.48
C SER A 48 12.38 4.95 -0.83
N GLY A 49 11.84 5.64 0.18
CA GLY A 49 12.50 6.79 0.83
C GLY A 49 13.93 6.51 1.32
N PRO A 50 14.62 7.48 1.92
CA PRO A 50 15.99 7.28 2.40
C PRO A 50 16.11 5.99 3.24
N LEU A 51 17.25 5.30 3.08
CA LEU A 51 17.59 4.24 4.02
C LEU A 51 17.86 4.88 5.38
N PRO A 52 17.45 4.27 6.50
CA PRO A 52 17.76 4.78 7.83
C PRO A 52 19.26 4.72 8.10
N ASP A 53 19.72 5.49 9.09
CA ASP A 53 21.13 5.62 9.43
C ASP A 53 21.75 4.29 9.87
N THR A 54 20.94 3.38 10.44
CA THR A 54 21.39 2.06 10.90
C THR A 54 20.54 0.91 10.32
N ALA A 55 21.17 -0.26 10.15
CA ALA A 55 20.52 -1.45 9.60
C ALA A 55 19.40 -2.01 10.51
N ASP A 56 19.53 -1.82 11.83
CA ASP A 56 18.59 -2.33 12.83
C ASP A 56 17.24 -1.60 12.84
N GLU A 57 17.24 -0.32 12.46
CA GLU A 57 16.03 0.49 12.29
C GLU A 57 15.30 0.17 10.98
N ALA A 58 15.99 -0.50 10.04
CA ALA A 58 15.48 -0.74 8.71
C ALA A 58 14.43 -1.83 8.68
N LYS A 59 13.34 -1.57 7.97
CA LYS A 59 12.34 -2.60 7.64
C LYS A 59 12.96 -3.61 6.69
N TYR A 60 12.41 -4.82 6.67
CA TYR A 60 12.85 -5.87 5.74
C TYR A 60 12.91 -5.38 4.27
N SER A 61 11.93 -4.61 3.80
CA SER A 61 11.94 -4.06 2.44
C SER A 61 13.10 -3.08 2.19
N GLN A 62 13.52 -2.33 3.20
CA GLN A 62 14.69 -1.43 3.12
C GLN A 62 16.00 -2.25 3.13
N GLN A 63 16.06 -3.32 3.91
CA GLN A 63 17.19 -4.26 3.91
C GLN A 63 17.34 -4.96 2.55
N SER A 64 16.26 -5.50 1.98
CA SER A 64 16.29 -6.10 0.63
C SER A 64 16.72 -5.08 -0.44
N ARG A 65 16.32 -3.82 -0.29
CA ARG A 65 16.77 -2.74 -1.19
C ARG A 65 18.26 -2.46 -1.03
N ALA A 66 18.75 -2.29 0.20
CA ALA A 66 20.16 -2.07 0.49
C ALA A 66 21.03 -3.20 -0.09
N SER A 67 20.61 -4.45 0.12
CA SER A 67 21.24 -5.64 -0.45
C SER A 67 21.36 -5.55 -1.98
N ARG A 68 20.26 -5.22 -2.67
CA ARG A 68 20.26 -5.07 -4.13
C ARG A 68 21.16 -3.93 -4.60
N LEU A 69 21.21 -2.81 -3.88
CA LEU A 69 22.09 -1.69 -4.21
C LEU A 69 23.56 -2.09 -4.13
N LEU A 70 23.96 -2.81 -3.08
CA LEU A 70 25.33 -3.31 -2.95
C LEU A 70 25.68 -4.30 -4.07
N LEU A 71 24.81 -5.27 -4.34
CA LEU A 71 25.06 -6.25 -5.41
C LEU A 71 25.25 -5.59 -6.79
N LEU A 72 24.54 -4.51 -7.07
CA LEU A 72 24.60 -3.81 -8.36
C LEU A 72 25.73 -2.78 -8.46
N HIS A 73 26.03 -2.06 -7.37
CA HIS A 73 26.92 -0.89 -7.41
C HIS A 73 28.22 -1.08 -6.63
N ARG A 74 28.25 -2.00 -5.66
CA ARG A 74 29.40 -2.27 -4.78
C ARG A 74 29.60 -3.79 -4.59
N PRO A 75 29.77 -4.56 -5.69
CA PRO A 75 29.94 -6.02 -5.59
C PRO A 75 31.22 -6.41 -4.82
N ASP A 76 32.19 -5.49 -4.73
CA ASP A 76 33.42 -5.61 -3.94
C ASP A 76 33.15 -5.81 -2.43
N LEU A 77 32.06 -5.23 -1.90
CA LEU A 77 31.69 -5.32 -0.49
C LEU A 77 30.86 -6.57 -0.14
N VAL A 78 30.48 -7.36 -1.15
CA VAL A 78 29.65 -8.55 -1.00
C VAL A 78 30.27 -9.75 -1.74
N PRO A 79 31.55 -10.10 -1.48
CA PRO A 79 32.20 -11.21 -2.16
C PRO A 79 31.51 -12.53 -1.77
N GLY A 80 30.80 -13.13 -2.72
CA GLY A 80 30.01 -14.35 -2.49
C GLY A 80 28.55 -14.13 -2.09
N GLY A 81 28.08 -12.87 -2.10
CA GLY A 81 26.71 -12.50 -1.73
C GLY A 81 26.61 -11.95 -0.31
N LEU A 82 25.37 -11.75 0.15
CA LEU A 82 25.08 -11.30 1.52
C LEU A 82 24.62 -12.49 2.35
N GLU A 83 25.15 -12.58 3.57
CA GLU A 83 24.71 -13.60 4.52
C GLU A 83 23.27 -13.33 4.93
N SER A 84 22.44 -14.36 4.78
CA SER A 84 21.07 -14.38 5.30
C SER A 84 21.02 -15.32 6.49
N ILE A 85 20.55 -14.84 7.64
CA ILE A 85 20.19 -15.75 8.73
C ILE A 85 18.91 -16.47 8.30
N GLU A 86 18.94 -17.81 8.33
CA GLU A 86 17.72 -18.61 8.15
C GLU A 86 16.62 -18.05 9.05
N GLY A 87 15.56 -17.57 8.41
CA GLY A 87 14.37 -17.15 9.12
C GLY A 87 13.68 -18.38 9.72
N ASP A 88 13.00 -18.18 10.85
CA ASP A 88 11.87 -19.04 11.19
C ASP A 88 10.95 -19.13 9.95
N THR A 89 10.38 -20.30 9.68
CA THR A 89 9.42 -20.58 8.59
C THR A 89 8.35 -19.49 8.37
N ASN A 90 8.03 -18.72 9.41
CA ASN A 90 7.05 -17.63 9.36
C ASN A 90 7.62 -16.22 9.17
N ARG A 91 8.94 -16.05 9.08
CA ARG A 91 9.60 -14.74 8.92
C ARG A 91 10.55 -14.77 7.73
N PRO A 92 10.54 -13.74 6.88
CA PRO A 92 11.54 -13.64 5.83
C PRO A 92 12.94 -13.58 6.47
N PRO A 93 13.95 -14.22 5.85
CA PRO A 93 15.30 -14.28 6.39
C PRO A 93 15.85 -12.86 6.59
N ARG A 94 16.52 -12.61 7.71
CA ARG A 94 17.15 -11.32 7.96
C ARG A 94 18.49 -11.27 7.24
N ILE A 95 18.73 -10.19 6.51
CA ILE A 95 20.02 -9.92 5.87
C ILE A 95 20.88 -9.21 6.90
N ILE A 96 22.03 -9.78 7.25
CA ILE A 96 22.99 -9.10 8.12
C ILE A 96 23.87 -8.21 7.25
N PHE A 97 24.01 -6.95 7.65
CA PHE A 97 24.96 -6.03 7.04
C PHE A 97 26.03 -5.69 8.05
N THR A 98 27.28 -5.60 7.61
CA THR A 98 28.30 -4.88 8.37
C THR A 98 28.00 -3.37 8.35
N ASP A 99 28.56 -2.61 9.30
CA ASP A 99 28.45 -1.15 9.31
C ASP A 99 28.93 -0.53 7.99
N GLU A 100 30.02 -1.07 7.43
CA GLU A 100 30.57 -0.61 6.16
C GLU A 100 29.62 -0.88 4.98
N GLN A 101 29.05 -2.09 4.91
CA GLN A 101 28.07 -2.45 3.88
C GLN A 101 26.83 -1.55 3.97
N TRP A 102 26.30 -1.32 5.18
CA TRP A 102 25.12 -0.49 5.34
C TRP A 102 25.38 0.97 4.95
N ARG A 103 26.49 1.57 5.41
CA ARG A 103 26.87 2.94 5.02
C ARG A 103 27.05 3.05 3.51
N ALA A 104 27.74 2.09 2.88
CA ALA A 104 27.90 2.09 1.43
C ALA A 104 26.54 2.01 0.69
N ALA A 105 25.59 1.21 1.20
CA ALA A 105 24.24 1.15 0.63
C ALA A 105 23.48 2.48 0.79
N VAL A 106 23.63 3.16 1.94
CA VAL A 106 23.06 4.49 2.19
C VAL A 106 23.65 5.52 1.22
N ASP A 107 24.96 5.53 1.03
CA ASP A 107 25.65 6.45 0.12
C ASP A 107 25.19 6.26 -1.33
N VAL A 108 25.16 5.01 -1.81
CA VAL A 108 24.65 4.67 -3.15
C VAL A 108 23.18 5.09 -3.29
N ALA A 109 22.35 4.84 -2.27
CA ALA A 109 20.95 5.25 -2.29
C ALA A 109 20.80 6.78 -2.39
N ALA A 110 21.63 7.53 -1.67
CA ALA A 110 21.61 8.99 -1.66
C ALA A 110 22.08 9.56 -3.01
N GLU A 111 23.12 9.00 -3.61
CA GLU A 111 23.63 9.39 -4.93
C GLU A 111 22.58 9.15 -6.02
N LEU A 112 22.03 7.92 -6.09
CA LEU A 112 20.96 7.60 -7.04
C LEU A 112 19.72 8.47 -6.83
N SER A 113 19.41 8.84 -5.58
CA SER A 113 18.29 9.74 -5.29
C SER A 113 18.53 11.15 -5.81
N LYS A 114 19.78 11.64 -5.85
CA LYS A 114 20.09 12.96 -6.43
C LYS A 114 19.86 12.95 -7.94
N ASP A 115 20.34 11.92 -8.62
CA ASP A 115 20.23 11.81 -10.07
C ASP A 115 18.79 11.56 -10.54
N SER A 116 18.04 10.76 -9.78
CA SER A 116 16.66 10.40 -10.12
C SER A 116 15.60 11.35 -9.58
N ALA A 117 15.95 12.37 -8.79
CA ALA A 117 14.97 13.27 -8.16
C ALA A 117 14.02 13.93 -9.20
N GLY A 118 14.58 14.38 -10.32
CA GLY A 118 13.80 14.94 -11.43
C GLY A 118 12.89 13.90 -12.08
N GLU A 119 13.39 12.68 -12.28
CA GLU A 119 12.64 11.57 -12.88
C GLU A 119 11.47 11.13 -12.00
N VAL A 120 11.71 10.98 -10.70
CA VAL A 120 10.68 10.62 -9.71
C VAL A 120 9.61 11.71 -9.61
N SER A 121 10.02 12.98 -9.57
CA SER A 121 9.09 14.11 -9.52
C SER A 121 8.16 14.12 -10.76
N ARG A 122 8.73 13.93 -11.96
CA ARG A 122 7.93 13.82 -13.19
C ARG A 122 7.00 12.61 -13.16
N ALA A 123 7.49 11.44 -12.76
CA ALA A 123 6.67 10.23 -12.63
C ALA A 123 5.47 10.47 -11.70
N GLN A 124 5.71 11.13 -10.57
CA GLN A 124 4.67 11.47 -9.59
C GLN A 124 3.68 12.48 -10.16
N GLY A 125 4.15 13.51 -10.87
CA GLY A 125 3.29 14.48 -11.55
C GLY A 125 2.35 13.83 -12.56
N ALA A 126 2.85 12.92 -13.41
CA ALA A 126 2.04 12.19 -14.37
C ALA A 126 0.97 11.31 -13.70
N ARG A 127 1.34 10.60 -12.63
CA ARG A 127 0.41 9.79 -11.81
C ARG A 127 -0.68 10.65 -11.18
N LEU A 128 -0.31 11.79 -10.58
CA LEU A 128 -1.26 12.70 -9.94
C LEU A 128 -2.22 13.29 -10.96
N ALA A 129 -1.75 13.66 -12.16
CA ALA A 129 -2.62 14.13 -13.25
C ALA A 129 -3.66 13.06 -13.64
N VAL A 130 -3.23 11.81 -13.87
CA VAL A 130 -4.16 10.70 -14.16
C VAL A 130 -5.21 10.55 -13.06
N ARG A 131 -4.77 10.50 -11.80
CA ARG A 131 -5.67 10.37 -10.64
C ARG A 131 -6.67 11.52 -10.57
N GLU A 132 -6.22 12.74 -10.84
CA GLU A 132 -7.06 13.91 -10.77
C GLU A 132 -8.16 13.88 -11.83
N HIS A 133 -7.80 13.64 -13.10
CA HIS A 133 -8.79 13.51 -14.16
C HIS A 133 -9.76 12.35 -13.91
N ALA A 134 -9.29 11.23 -13.34
CA ALA A 134 -10.15 10.11 -12.95
C ALA A 134 -11.09 10.46 -11.79
N ALA A 135 -10.59 11.15 -10.75
CA ALA A 135 -11.39 11.58 -9.60
C ALA A 135 -12.49 12.59 -9.97
N PHE A 136 -12.22 13.48 -10.93
CA PHE A 136 -13.19 14.43 -11.45
C PHE A 136 -14.12 13.83 -12.52
N GLY A 137 -13.90 12.57 -12.94
CA GLY A 137 -14.70 11.90 -13.97
C GLY A 137 -14.45 12.43 -15.39
N ARG A 138 -13.34 13.15 -15.62
CA ARG A 138 -12.91 13.61 -16.94
C ARG A 138 -12.20 12.51 -17.73
N LEU A 139 -11.58 11.57 -17.02
CA LEU A 139 -10.95 10.38 -17.59
C LEU A 139 -11.70 9.16 -17.04
N PRO A 140 -12.57 8.50 -17.82
CA PRO A 140 -13.23 7.28 -17.38
C PRO A 140 -12.18 6.18 -17.20
N THR A 141 -12.33 5.41 -16.12
CA THR A 141 -11.40 4.35 -15.73
C THR A 141 -12.16 3.04 -15.58
N PHE A 142 -11.50 1.93 -15.92
CA PHE A 142 -12.12 0.62 -16.03
C PHE A 142 -11.21 -0.44 -15.41
N ALA A 143 -11.79 -1.46 -14.79
CA ALA A 143 -11.11 -2.67 -14.37
C ALA A 143 -11.45 -3.79 -15.36
N GLN A 144 -10.44 -4.48 -15.87
CA GLN A 144 -10.65 -5.62 -16.77
C GLN A 144 -10.72 -6.92 -15.97
N SER A 145 -11.80 -7.67 -16.10
CA SER A 145 -11.96 -9.02 -15.54
C SER A 145 -11.21 -10.07 -16.35
N ASP A 146 -11.11 -11.30 -15.82
CA ASP A 146 -10.36 -12.39 -16.44
C ASP A 146 -10.99 -12.88 -17.77
N ASP A 147 -12.28 -12.63 -17.97
CA ASP A 147 -13.00 -12.88 -19.24
C ASP A 147 -12.84 -11.74 -20.26
N GLY A 148 -12.12 -10.67 -19.90
CA GLY A 148 -11.85 -9.53 -20.76
C GLY A 148 -12.92 -8.43 -20.71
N GLU A 149 -13.99 -8.57 -19.93
CA GLU A 149 -14.98 -7.50 -19.76
C GLU A 149 -14.40 -6.29 -19.01
N PHE A 150 -14.89 -5.11 -19.34
CA PHE A 150 -14.47 -3.86 -18.71
C PHE A 150 -15.56 -3.33 -17.78
N HIS A 151 -15.25 -3.21 -16.50
CA HIS A 151 -16.15 -2.66 -15.50
C HIS A 151 -15.69 -1.27 -15.08
N GLN A 152 -16.55 -0.27 -15.23
CA GLN A 152 -16.21 1.11 -14.90
C GLN A 152 -15.90 1.26 -13.40
N ILE A 153 -14.74 1.84 -13.10
CA ILE A 153 -14.34 2.20 -11.73
C ILE A 153 -15.00 3.53 -11.38
N LYS A 154 -15.78 3.55 -10.28
CA LYS A 154 -16.46 4.76 -9.82
C LYS A 154 -15.45 5.86 -9.45
N ARG A 155 -15.73 7.11 -9.85
CA ARG A 155 -14.84 8.27 -9.66
C ARG A 155 -14.43 8.52 -8.19
N ASP A 156 -15.32 8.25 -7.25
CA ASP A 156 -15.10 8.44 -5.80
C ASP A 156 -13.99 7.53 -5.25
N ARG A 157 -13.71 6.41 -5.92
CA ARG A 157 -12.62 5.48 -5.58
C ARG A 157 -11.23 6.11 -5.68
N TRP A 158 -11.05 7.09 -6.56
CA TRP A 158 -9.80 7.84 -6.73
C TRP A 158 -9.55 8.91 -5.65
N ASN A 159 -10.53 9.15 -4.78
CA ASN A 159 -10.43 10.07 -3.63
C ASN A 159 -9.96 9.42 -2.33
N THR A 160 -9.41 8.21 -2.40
CA THR A 160 -8.88 7.50 -1.22
C THR A 160 -7.36 7.63 -1.14
N PRO A 161 -6.74 7.65 0.05
CA PRO A 161 -5.28 7.68 0.18
C PRO A 161 -4.54 6.49 -0.47
N ARG A 162 -5.27 5.47 -0.96
CA ARG A 162 -4.68 4.25 -1.52
C ARG A 162 -4.55 4.27 -3.03
N PHE A 163 -4.99 5.34 -3.71
CA PHE A 163 -4.85 5.49 -5.16
C PHE A 163 -3.39 5.29 -5.60
N GLU A 164 -2.41 5.64 -4.76
CA GLU A 164 -0.98 5.50 -5.06
C GLU A 164 -0.59 4.05 -5.36
N ARG A 165 -1.19 3.08 -4.65
CA ARG A 165 -0.97 1.66 -4.90
C ARG A 165 -1.53 1.23 -6.24
N TRP A 166 -2.70 1.75 -6.62
CA TRP A 166 -3.32 1.46 -7.91
C TRP A 166 -2.49 2.02 -9.06
N LEU A 167 -2.00 3.26 -8.93
CA LEU A 167 -1.13 3.88 -9.94
C LEU A 167 0.24 3.23 -10.01
N THR A 168 0.76 2.70 -8.91
CA THR A 168 2.06 2.03 -8.88
C THR A 168 1.99 0.61 -9.43
N GLY A 169 0.89 -0.11 -9.15
CA GLY A 169 0.70 -1.50 -9.57
C GLY A 169 -0.11 -1.67 -10.85
N CYS A 170 -0.74 -0.61 -11.34
CA CYS A 170 -1.75 -0.62 -12.42
C CYS A 170 -2.90 -1.62 -12.21
N LYS A 171 -3.21 -1.93 -10.94
CA LYS A 171 -4.21 -2.93 -10.56
C LYS A 171 -5.12 -2.47 -9.44
N ILE A 172 -6.34 -2.97 -9.44
CA ILE A 172 -7.35 -2.76 -8.40
C ILE A 172 -7.89 -4.11 -7.90
N SER A 173 -8.20 -4.21 -6.61
CA SER A 173 -8.93 -5.36 -6.07
C SER A 173 -10.43 -5.07 -6.10
N PRO A 174 -11.26 -5.95 -6.68
CA PRO A 174 -12.71 -5.79 -6.69
C PRO A 174 -13.31 -6.02 -5.29
N ALA A 175 -12.73 -6.93 -4.51
CA ALA A 175 -13.16 -7.25 -3.15
C ALA A 175 -12.81 -6.14 -2.14
N ASP A 176 -11.68 -5.46 -2.37
CA ASP A 176 -11.24 -4.38 -1.51
C ASP A 176 -10.96 -3.11 -2.28
N ALA A 177 -12.05 -2.40 -2.52
CA ALA A 177 -11.99 -1.11 -3.16
C ALA A 177 -11.51 0.02 -2.23
N TYR A 178 -11.02 -0.32 -1.03
CA TYR A 178 -10.18 0.51 -0.17
C TYR A 178 -8.77 -0.07 0.03
N GLY A 179 -8.37 -1.13 -0.68
CA GLY A 179 -6.99 -1.64 -0.82
C GLY A 179 -6.36 -2.30 0.42
N GLY A 180 -7.12 -2.94 1.28
CA GLY A 180 -6.68 -3.71 2.45
C GLY A 180 -5.94 -4.99 2.08
N PHE A 181 -5.15 -5.46 3.06
CA PHE A 181 -4.32 -6.66 2.95
C PHE A 181 -5.14 -7.96 3.08
N THR A 182 -6.41 -7.97 2.70
CA THR A 182 -7.21 -9.20 2.75
C THR A 182 -6.81 -10.13 1.61
N ALA A 183 -5.75 -10.89 1.90
CA ALA A 183 -5.29 -12.22 1.48
C ALA A 183 -5.45 -12.72 0.03
N ASP A 184 -6.34 -12.20 -0.82
CA ASP A 184 -6.51 -12.72 -2.17
C ASP A 184 -5.93 -11.78 -3.23
N VAL A 185 -4.60 -11.75 -3.26
CA VAL A 185 -3.82 -11.06 -4.30
C VAL A 185 -4.16 -11.59 -5.70
N ARG A 186 -4.75 -12.79 -5.80
CA ARG A 186 -5.07 -13.44 -7.08
C ARG A 186 -6.18 -12.71 -7.84
N LEU A 187 -7.05 -11.97 -7.16
CA LEU A 187 -8.18 -11.27 -7.78
C LEU A 187 -7.86 -9.82 -8.18
N SER A 188 -6.59 -9.51 -8.45
CA SER A 188 -6.20 -8.14 -8.80
C SER A 188 -6.44 -7.87 -10.30
N LEU A 189 -7.42 -7.03 -10.61
CA LEU A 189 -7.79 -6.67 -11.99
C LEU A 189 -6.92 -5.53 -12.53
N TRP A 190 -6.59 -5.58 -13.81
CA TRP A 190 -5.83 -4.53 -14.49
C TRP A 190 -6.69 -3.28 -14.71
N ILE A 191 -6.08 -2.10 -14.57
CA ILE A 191 -6.78 -0.83 -14.77
C ILE A 191 -6.52 -0.30 -16.17
N PHE A 192 -7.58 0.18 -16.81
CA PHE A 192 -7.59 0.82 -18.12
C PHE A 192 -8.29 2.18 -18.04
N VAL A 193 -8.10 3.00 -19.07
CA VAL A 193 -8.74 4.32 -19.23
C VAL A 193 -9.36 4.45 -20.62
N GLY A 194 -10.37 5.30 -20.77
CA GLY A 194 -10.96 5.61 -22.08
C GLY A 194 -9.95 6.25 -23.03
N LYS A 195 -9.84 5.75 -24.26
CA LYS A 195 -8.85 6.18 -25.25
C LYS A 195 -9.08 7.60 -25.78
N ASP A 196 -10.33 7.94 -26.05
CA ASP A 196 -10.69 9.23 -26.65
C ASP A 196 -10.46 10.38 -25.67
N GLU A 197 -10.86 10.18 -24.41
CA GLU A 197 -10.60 11.14 -23.34
C GLU A 197 -9.11 11.25 -23.04
N LEU A 198 -8.38 10.12 -23.01
CA LEU A 198 -6.93 10.15 -22.82
C LEU A 198 -6.24 10.98 -23.92
N SER A 199 -6.60 10.77 -25.18
CA SER A 199 -6.01 11.51 -26.30
C SER A 199 -6.30 13.00 -26.20
N THR A 200 -7.53 13.36 -25.84
CA THR A 200 -7.94 14.75 -25.64
C THR A 200 -7.18 15.42 -24.50
N LEU A 201 -7.02 14.72 -23.37
CA LEU A 201 -6.40 15.26 -22.15
C LEU A 201 -4.86 15.29 -22.25
N ALA A 202 -4.24 14.29 -22.86
CA ALA A 202 -2.79 14.18 -22.98
C ALA A 202 -2.21 15.08 -24.08
N SER A 203 -2.99 15.40 -25.12
CA SER A 203 -2.54 16.25 -26.24
C SER A 203 -2.82 17.74 -26.04
N ALA A 204 -3.53 18.16 -24.99
CA ALA A 204 -3.81 19.56 -24.74
C ALA A 204 -2.50 20.35 -24.52
N PRO A 205 -2.18 21.36 -25.35
CA PRO A 205 -0.99 22.19 -25.17
C PRO A 205 -1.09 22.92 -23.83
N GLY A 206 -0.17 22.65 -22.93
CA GLY A 206 -0.29 23.11 -21.56
C GLY A 206 -1.43 22.42 -20.84
N ALA A 207 -1.48 21.09 -20.89
CA ALA A 207 -2.08 20.25 -19.86
C ALA A 207 -1.52 20.71 -18.50
N ARG A 208 -2.03 21.82 -17.99
CA ARG A 208 -1.72 22.32 -16.67
C ARG A 208 -2.32 21.26 -15.75
N LEU A 209 -1.58 20.90 -14.72
CA LEU A 209 -2.16 20.20 -13.59
C LEU A 209 -3.45 20.96 -13.24
N PRO A 210 -4.63 20.32 -13.35
CA PRO A 210 -5.90 21.00 -13.23
C PRO A 210 -5.92 21.81 -11.95
N ASP A 211 -6.32 23.09 -12.03
CA ASP A 211 -6.30 24.10 -10.96
C ASP A 211 -5.57 23.62 -9.71
N SER A 212 -4.25 23.55 -9.87
CA SER A 212 -3.33 23.43 -8.76
C SER A 212 -3.57 24.68 -7.93
N ASP A 213 -4.50 24.62 -6.97
CA ASP A 213 -4.44 25.45 -5.77
C ASP A 213 -2.96 25.52 -5.39
N GLU A 214 -2.49 26.71 -5.00
CA GLU A 214 -1.09 27.01 -4.64
C GLU A 214 -0.36 25.89 -3.85
N LYS A 215 -1.13 25.05 -3.16
CA LYS A 215 -0.75 23.79 -2.52
C LYS A 215 -0.11 22.72 -3.43
N THR A 216 -0.66 22.43 -4.62
CA THR A 216 -0.13 21.37 -5.51
C THR A 216 1.16 21.80 -6.18
N GLU A 217 1.25 23.07 -6.59
CA GLU A 217 2.48 23.67 -7.08
C GLU A 217 3.58 23.71 -6.00
N ARG A 218 3.22 23.97 -4.73
CA ARG A 218 4.15 23.85 -3.60
C ARG A 218 4.65 22.43 -3.37
N VAL A 219 3.83 21.40 -3.62
CA VAL A 219 4.24 19.98 -3.53
C VAL A 219 5.19 19.58 -4.65
N LEU A 220 5.05 20.15 -5.85
CA LEU A 220 5.94 19.86 -6.99
C LEU A 220 7.24 20.68 -6.97
N LYS A 221 7.18 21.93 -6.50
CA LYS A 221 8.36 22.82 -6.36
C LYS A 221 9.21 22.45 -5.15
N ARG A 222 8.62 21.90 -4.08
CA ARG A 222 9.38 21.28 -2.99
C ARG A 222 9.69 19.85 -3.42
N GLY A 223 10.89 19.62 -3.96
CA GLY A 223 11.37 18.29 -4.31
C GLY A 223 11.19 17.25 -3.19
N PRO A 224 11.47 15.96 -3.46
CA PRO A 224 11.12 14.82 -2.59
C PRO A 224 11.63 14.92 -1.13
N ALA A 225 12.56 15.81 -0.82
CA ALA A 225 13.02 16.13 0.54
C ALA A 225 11.96 16.77 1.47
N SER A 226 10.75 17.13 0.98
CA SER A 226 9.77 17.87 1.80
C SER A 226 8.43 17.16 2.05
N ILE A 227 8.21 15.95 1.53
CA ILE A 227 6.99 15.20 1.87
C ILE A 227 7.00 14.79 3.36
N ASP A 228 8.18 14.59 3.96
CA ASP A 228 8.32 14.36 5.40
C ASP A 228 8.06 15.61 6.26
N ASN A 229 7.99 16.82 5.67
CA ASN A 229 7.83 18.09 6.37
C ASN A 229 6.48 18.80 6.11
N LEU A 230 5.56 18.18 5.37
CA LEU A 230 4.16 18.59 5.36
C LEU A 230 3.48 18.08 6.65
N LYS A 231 3.83 18.72 7.78
CA LYS A 231 2.84 18.93 8.84
C LYS A 231 1.77 19.85 8.26
N LEU A 232 0.86 19.27 7.47
CA LEU A 232 -0.53 19.73 7.51
C LEU A 232 -0.88 19.89 9.00
N PRO A 233 -1.69 20.87 9.42
CA PRO A 233 -2.32 20.79 10.71
C PRO A 233 -3.17 19.51 10.70
N LEU A 234 -2.52 18.40 11.04
CA LEU A 234 -3.11 17.25 11.66
C LEU A 234 -3.82 17.90 12.83
N GLN A 235 -5.15 18.05 12.71
CA GLN A 235 -5.98 17.93 13.88
C GLN A 235 -5.33 16.84 14.71
N GLU A 236 -4.88 17.21 15.92
CA GLU A 236 -4.24 16.27 16.83
C GLU A 236 -5.03 14.98 16.72
N PRO A 237 -4.37 13.84 16.42
CA PRO A 237 -5.08 12.59 16.22
C PRO A 237 -5.86 12.37 17.51
N GLN A 238 -7.16 12.66 17.47
CA GLN A 238 -8.04 12.47 18.61
C GLN A 238 -7.81 11.03 19.01
N GLY A 239 -7.22 10.86 20.19
CA GLY A 239 -6.38 9.72 20.52
C GLY A 239 -7.01 8.45 19.99
N LYS A 240 -6.25 7.63 19.25
CA LYS A 240 -6.68 6.36 18.64
C LYS A 240 -7.57 5.62 19.63
N ARG A 241 -8.89 5.87 19.61
CA ARG A 241 -9.86 5.08 20.34
C ARG A 241 -9.68 3.72 19.70
N LYS A 242 -9.06 2.79 20.41
CA LYS A 242 -9.03 1.38 20.03
C LYS A 242 -10.46 1.08 19.62
N ARG A 243 -10.71 0.94 18.31
CA ARG A 243 -12.05 0.65 17.79
C ARG A 243 -12.39 -0.68 18.41
N ARG A 244 -13.13 -0.63 19.53
CA ARG A 244 -13.73 -1.80 20.15
C ARG A 244 -14.55 -2.39 19.02
N SER A 245 -14.20 -3.60 18.61
CA SER A 245 -14.93 -4.28 17.54
C SER A 245 -16.40 -4.28 17.94
N GLN A 246 -17.30 -3.80 17.07
CA GLN A 246 -18.75 -3.80 17.31
C GLN A 246 -19.24 -5.20 17.72
N GLN A 247 -18.53 -6.26 17.29
CA GLN A 247 -18.82 -7.63 17.67
C GLN A 247 -18.57 -7.94 19.16
N GLN A 248 -17.65 -7.24 19.84
CA GLN A 248 -17.46 -7.41 21.29
C GLN A 248 -18.67 -6.92 22.09
N ASP A 249 -19.32 -5.86 21.61
CA ASP A 249 -20.52 -5.32 22.27
C ASP A 249 -21.73 -6.25 22.10
N LEU A 250 -21.76 -7.07 21.05
CA LEU A 250 -22.77 -8.12 20.89
C LEU A 250 -22.63 -9.26 21.91
N VAL A 251 -21.42 -9.54 22.38
CA VAL A 251 -21.14 -10.66 23.31
C VAL A 251 -21.42 -10.29 24.77
N LYS A 252 -21.19 -9.03 25.17
CA LYS A 252 -21.30 -8.58 26.58
C LYS A 252 -22.64 -8.88 27.26
N PRO A 253 -23.81 -8.73 26.63
CA PRO A 253 -25.09 -9.06 27.27
C PRO A 253 -25.16 -10.53 27.69
N TYR A 254 -24.65 -11.45 26.86
CA TYR A 254 -24.64 -12.88 27.14
C TYR A 254 -23.66 -13.24 28.26
N LEU A 255 -22.51 -12.57 28.32
CA LEU A 255 -21.57 -12.73 29.44
C LEU A 255 -22.19 -12.29 30.78
N ARG A 256 -22.92 -11.17 30.80
CA ARG A 256 -23.61 -10.69 32.02
C ARG A 256 -24.76 -11.60 32.45
N GLU A 257 -25.44 -12.21 31.49
CA GLU A 257 -26.55 -13.12 31.76
C GLU A 257 -26.06 -14.47 32.29
N LEU A 258 -25.01 -15.03 31.69
CA LEU A 258 -24.43 -16.31 32.11
C LEU A 258 -23.66 -16.20 33.44
N TYR A 259 -23.05 -15.04 33.70
CA TYR A 259 -22.16 -14.82 34.83
C TYR A 259 -22.50 -13.51 35.55
N PRO A 260 -23.65 -13.44 36.26
CA PRO A 260 -24.11 -12.23 36.93
C PRO A 260 -23.14 -11.74 38.01
N ASP A 261 -22.43 -12.66 38.67
CA ASP A 261 -21.46 -12.38 39.73
C ASP A 261 -20.04 -12.11 39.21
N GLY A 262 -19.87 -12.02 37.88
CA GLY A 262 -18.59 -11.83 37.22
C GLY A 262 -18.09 -13.09 36.51
N ILE A 263 -17.27 -12.89 35.48
CA ILE A 263 -16.73 -13.97 34.65
C ILE A 263 -15.79 -14.83 35.51
N PRO A 264 -15.97 -16.17 35.57
CA PRO A 264 -15.11 -17.04 36.36
C PRO A 264 -13.63 -16.87 36.01
N ASP A 265 -12.73 -17.23 36.91
CA ASP A 265 -11.29 -17.27 36.62
C ASP A 265 -10.90 -18.58 35.89
N TYR A 266 -9.68 -18.64 35.37
CA TYR A 266 -9.10 -19.80 34.68
C TYR A 266 -9.06 -21.08 35.52
N SER A 267 -8.95 -20.93 36.84
CA SER A 267 -8.97 -22.05 37.80
C SER A 267 -10.33 -22.74 37.89
N ILE A 268 -11.41 -22.05 37.52
CA ILE A 268 -12.80 -22.53 37.62
C ILE A 268 -13.34 -22.92 36.24
N MET A 269 -12.98 -22.18 35.20
CA MET A 269 -13.50 -22.40 33.85
C MET A 269 -12.46 -22.10 32.79
N THR A 270 -12.19 -23.08 31.93
CA THR A 270 -11.27 -22.96 30.80
C THR A 270 -11.82 -22.02 29.72
N ASP A 271 -10.95 -21.50 28.86
CA ASP A 271 -11.38 -20.64 27.73
C ASP A 271 -12.27 -21.38 26.73
N ALA A 272 -12.09 -22.69 26.57
CA ALA A 272 -12.92 -23.50 25.69
C ALA A 272 -14.35 -23.61 26.22
N GLU A 273 -14.50 -23.86 27.53
CA GLU A 273 -15.81 -23.95 28.19
C GLU A 273 -16.53 -22.60 28.18
N LEU A 274 -15.82 -21.50 28.47
CA LEU A 274 -16.38 -20.15 28.41
C LEU A 274 -16.92 -19.83 27.00
N VAL A 275 -16.13 -20.12 25.97
CA VAL A 275 -16.50 -19.87 24.57
C VAL A 275 -17.68 -20.73 24.15
N GLN A 276 -17.72 -22.00 24.56
CA GLN A 276 -18.82 -22.91 24.27
C GLN A 276 -20.12 -22.48 24.97
N ALA A 277 -20.05 -22.08 26.25
CA ALA A 277 -21.21 -21.61 27.00
C ALA A 277 -21.83 -20.35 26.39
N VAL A 278 -20.98 -19.36 26.04
CA VAL A 278 -21.42 -18.12 25.38
C VAL A 278 -21.96 -18.41 23.98
N GLY A 279 -21.29 -19.28 23.21
CA GLY A 279 -21.75 -19.69 21.88
C GLY A 279 -23.15 -20.30 21.90
N LYS A 280 -23.39 -21.27 22.79
CA LYS A 280 -24.72 -21.89 22.97
C LYS A 280 -25.79 -20.88 23.35
N ALA A 281 -25.48 -19.94 24.25
CA ALA A 281 -26.42 -18.89 24.65
C ALA A 281 -26.78 -17.93 23.50
N MET A 282 -25.84 -17.65 22.59
CA MET A 282 -26.08 -16.82 21.40
C MET A 282 -26.86 -17.57 20.31
N GLU A 283 -26.54 -18.86 20.08
CA GLU A 283 -27.24 -19.73 19.13
C GLU A 283 -28.71 -19.90 19.50
N ALA A 284 -29.02 -20.08 20.78
CA ALA A 284 -30.39 -20.18 21.29
C ALA A 284 -31.25 -18.93 20.98
N ARG A 285 -30.63 -17.79 20.69
CA ARG A 285 -31.31 -16.54 20.30
C ARG A 285 -31.13 -16.18 18.82
N SER A 286 -30.78 -17.17 17.99
CA SER A 286 -30.59 -17.05 16.54
C SER A 286 -29.63 -15.93 16.13
N LYS A 287 -28.58 -15.67 16.92
CA LYS A 287 -27.52 -14.72 16.55
C LYS A 287 -26.30 -15.45 16.02
N ALA A 288 -25.69 -14.87 14.99
CA ALA A 288 -24.39 -15.32 14.51
C ALA A 288 -23.36 -15.28 15.65
N VAL A 289 -22.72 -16.42 15.92
CA VAL A 289 -21.71 -16.55 16.99
C VAL A 289 -20.40 -15.92 16.52
N PRO A 290 -19.85 -14.91 17.23
CA PRO A 290 -18.56 -14.33 16.90
C PRO A 290 -17.42 -15.33 17.09
N SER A 291 -16.24 -15.01 16.54
CA SER A 291 -15.06 -15.87 16.71
C SER A 291 -14.67 -16.07 18.19
N ARG A 292 -14.02 -17.20 18.49
CA ARG A 292 -13.42 -17.51 19.80
C ARG A 292 -12.64 -16.31 20.35
N GLU A 293 -11.82 -15.70 19.49
CA GLU A 293 -11.04 -14.52 19.82
C GLU A 293 -11.96 -13.37 20.29
N THR A 294 -12.97 -13.00 19.51
CA THR A 294 -13.89 -11.92 19.89
C THR A 294 -14.56 -12.15 21.25
N ILE A 295 -14.97 -13.39 21.55
CA ILE A 295 -15.58 -13.76 22.82
C ILE A 295 -14.58 -13.59 23.97
N LEU A 296 -13.36 -14.11 23.85
CA LEU A 296 -12.32 -13.98 24.89
C LEU A 296 -11.88 -12.53 25.12
N ARG A 297 -11.87 -11.70 24.07
CA ARG A 297 -11.59 -10.25 24.17
C ARG A 297 -12.71 -9.53 24.90
N ALA A 298 -13.96 -9.88 24.62
CA ALA A 298 -15.12 -9.32 25.32
C ALA A 298 -15.13 -9.73 26.80
N ALA A 299 -14.66 -10.93 27.11
CA ALA A 299 -14.50 -11.44 28.47
C ALA A 299 -13.25 -10.90 29.21
N GLY A 300 -12.39 -10.13 28.53
CA GLY A 300 -11.16 -9.60 29.14
C GLY A 300 -10.03 -10.61 29.33
N ARG A 301 -10.16 -11.84 28.82
CA ARG A 301 -9.22 -12.96 29.05
C ARG A 301 -8.02 -13.00 28.10
N MET A 302 -8.09 -12.30 26.97
CA MET A 302 -7.09 -12.45 25.90
C MET A 302 -5.75 -11.72 26.12
N SER A 303 -5.53 -11.05 27.26
CA SER A 303 -4.27 -10.32 27.48
C SER A 303 -3.11 -11.22 27.96
N LEU A 304 -3.37 -12.49 28.27
CA LEU A 304 -2.37 -13.36 28.92
C LEU A 304 -1.81 -14.45 28.00
N ALA A 305 -2.59 -14.94 27.02
CA ALA A 305 -2.16 -16.07 26.17
C ALA A 305 -0.98 -15.72 25.22
N ASN A 306 -0.85 -14.47 24.78
CA ASN A 306 0.23 -14.06 23.86
C ASN A 306 1.53 -13.62 24.56
N LYS A 307 1.66 -13.81 25.88
CA LYS A 307 2.90 -13.51 26.62
C LYS A 307 3.69 -14.74 27.06
N ALA A 308 3.14 -15.96 26.88
CA ALA A 308 3.76 -17.20 27.35
C ALA A 308 4.17 -18.16 26.20
N SER A 309 4.23 -17.66 24.97
CA SER A 309 4.66 -18.39 23.77
C SER A 309 5.77 -17.63 23.05
#